data_AF-A0A521CDS7-F1
#
_entry.id   AF-A0A521CDS7-F1
#
_cell.length_a   1.000
_cell.length_b   1.000
_cell.length_c   1.000
_cell.angle_alpha   90.00
_cell.angle_beta   90.00
_cell.angle_gamma   90.00
#
_symmetry.space_group_name_H-M   'P 1'
#
loop_
_entity.id
_entity.type
_entity.pdbx_description
1 polymer ?
#
loop_
_entity_poly.entity_id
_entity_poly.type
_entity_poly.pdbx_seq_one_letter_code
_entity_poly.pdbx_strand_id
1 'polypeptide(L)' 'MIKVGVKALNPIYEKLLEILFDVSSEQSSTKSAPENPACGQCDVTALVVQDVLGGNILKTPLPAGWHFI' A
#
# COMPACT_ATOMS: atom_id res chain seq x y z
N MET A 1 10.67 18.56 -5.72
CA MET A 1 11.10 18.07 -4.40
C MET A 1 10.30 18.79 -3.33
N ILE A 2 9.22 18.19 -2.83
CA ILE A 2 8.43 18.79 -1.75
C ILE A 2 9.11 18.40 -0.43
N LYS A 3 9.77 19.36 0.22
CA LYS A 3 10.25 19.19 1.60
C LYS A 3 9.04 19.38 2.53
N VAL A 4 8.36 18.28 2.83
CA VAL A 4 7.45 18.25 3.99
C VAL A 4 8.36 18.31 5.21
N GLY A 5 8.18 19.32 6.06
CA GLY A 5 8.87 19.41 7.35
C GLY A 5 8.33 18.33 8.28
N VAL A 6 8.94 17.16 8.22
CA VAL A 6 8.56 16.01 9.04
C VAL A 6 9.21 16.16 10.42
N LYS A 7 8.43 16.58 11.43
CA LYS A 7 8.78 16.28 12.85
C LYS A 7 9.07 14.79 12.93
N ALA A 8 10.18 14.39 13.57
CA ALA A 8 10.63 12.99 13.67
C ALA A 8 9.44 12.03 13.71
N LEU A 9 9.21 11.33 12.59
CA LEU A 9 8.12 10.37 12.51
C LEU A 9 8.47 9.21 13.43
N ASN A 10 7.44 8.58 14.00
CA ASN A 10 7.67 7.32 14.69
C ASN A 10 8.31 6.33 13.68
N PRO A 11 9.35 5.58 14.05
CA PRO A 11 10.11 4.71 13.14
C PRO A 11 9.24 3.69 12.37
N ILE A 12 8.08 3.32 12.91
CA ILE A 12 7.11 2.48 12.22
C ILE A 12 6.50 3.20 11.01
N TYR A 13 6.20 4.50 11.13
CA TYR A 13 5.70 5.29 10.00
C TYR A 13 6.75 5.46 8.91
N GLU A 14 8.01 5.68 9.27
CA GLU A 14 9.10 5.78 8.28
C GLU A 14 9.24 4.47 7.51
N LYS A 15 9.20 3.34 8.21
CA LYS A 15 9.26 2.00 7.60
C LYS A 15 8.06 1.70 6.69
N LEU A 16 6.85 2.08 7.10
CA LEU A 16 5.66 1.95 6.27
C LEU A 16 5.79 2.78 4.99
N LEU A 17 6.23 4.03 5.10
CA LEU A 17 6.43 4.89 3.93
C LEU A 17 7.49 4.32 3.00
N GLU A 18 8.64 3.88 3.52
CA GLU A 18 9.71 3.28 2.72
C GLU A 18 9.20 2.08 1.90
N ILE A 19 8.52 1.13 2.56
CA ILE A 19 7.98 -0.06 1.90
C ILE A 19 6.91 0.32 0.88
N LEU A 20 5.94 1.17 1.26
CA LEU A 20 4.85 1.57 0.37
C LEU A 20 5.36 2.33 -0.87
N PHE A 21 6.41 3.14 -0.75
CA PHE A 21 7.01 3.81 -1.90
C PHE A 21 7.71 2.83 -2.85
N ASP A 22 8.40 1.82 -2.34
CA ASP A 22 9.09 0.82 -3.15
C ASP A 22 8.09 -0.08 -3.90
N VAL A 23 7.09 -0.60 -3.20
CA VAL A 23 6.05 -1.47 -3.76
C VAL A 23 5.00 -0.71 -4.58
N SER A 24 4.97 0.62 -4.54
CA SER A 24 4.10 1.42 -5.40
C SER A 24 4.66 1.62 -6.82
N SER A 25 5.84 1.06 -7.13
CA SER A 25 6.39 1.08 -8.48
C SER A 25 5.61 0.17 -9.44
N GLU A 26 5.48 0.57 -10.71
CA GLU A 26 4.78 -0.17 -11.77
C GLU A 26 5.29 -1.62 -11.95
N GLN A 27 6.47 -1.93 -11.42
CA GLN A 27 7.09 -3.25 -11.52
C GLN A 27 6.59 -4.27 -10.49
N SER A 28 5.92 -3.83 -9.42
CA SER A 28 5.53 -4.71 -8.31
C SER A 28 4.20 -5.44 -8.53
N SER A 29 3.35 -4.98 -9.47
CA SER A 29 1.98 -5.47 -9.64
C SER A 29 1.59 -5.57 -11.11
N THR A 30 1.13 -6.75 -11.51
CA THR A 30 0.56 -7.01 -12.85
C THR A 30 -0.82 -6.35 -13.06
N LYS A 31 -1.42 -5.78 -12.01
CA LYS A 31 -2.68 -5.02 -12.07
C LYS A 31 -2.46 -3.51 -12.21
N SER A 32 -1.27 -3.01 -11.89
CA SER A 32 -0.92 -1.60 -12.09
C SER A 32 -0.79 -1.37 -13.59
N ALA A 33 -1.77 -0.68 -14.16
CA ALA A 33 -1.76 -0.30 -15.55
C ALA A 33 -1.49 1.22 -15.64
N PRO A 34 -0.76 1.73 -16.64
CA PRO A 34 -0.47 3.17 -16.76
C PRO A 34 -1.74 4.03 -16.76
N GLU A 35 -2.86 3.48 -17.25
CA GLU A 35 -4.18 4.11 -17.25
C GLU A 35 -4.86 4.14 -15.87
N ASN A 36 -4.46 3.26 -14.96
CA ASN A 36 -4.98 3.18 -13.58
C ASN A 36 -3.87 2.70 -12.61
N PRO A 37 -2.90 3.58 -12.28
CA PRO A 37 -1.76 3.23 -11.44
C PRO A 37 -2.14 2.90 -9.98
N ALA A 38 -3.37 3.22 -9.58
CA ALA A 38 -3.92 2.88 -8.27
C ALA A 38 -4.56 1.47 -8.22
N CYS A 39 -4.70 0.79 -9.36
CA CYS A 39 -5.32 -0.52 -9.43
C CYS A 39 -4.48 -1.57 -8.67
N GLY A 40 -5.05 -2.16 -7.61
CA GLY A 40 -4.36 -3.13 -6.76
C GLY A 40 -3.51 -2.53 -5.62
N GLN A 41 -3.45 -1.21 -5.47
CA GLN A 41 -2.73 -0.55 -4.35
C GLN A 41 -3.36 -0.85 -2.98
N CYS A 42 -4.68 -1.04 -2.94
CA CYS A 42 -5.41 -1.46 -1.73
C CYS A 42 -4.90 -2.81 -1.20
N ASP A 43 -4.76 -3.79 -2.09
CA ASP A 43 -4.29 -5.14 -1.76
C ASP A 43 -2.88 -5.08 -1.14
N VAL A 44 -1.97 -4.33 -1.77
CA VAL A 44 -0.59 -4.17 -1.31
C VAL A 44 -0.52 -3.41 0.02
N THR A 45 -1.31 -2.34 0.15
CA THR A 45 -1.35 -1.55 1.39
C THR A 45 -1.87 -2.37 2.56
N ALA A 46 -2.95 -3.14 2.38
CA ALA A 46 -3.51 -3.98 3.43
C ALA A 46 -2.51 -5.03 3.91
N LEU A 47 -1.77 -5.65 2.98
CA LEU A 47 -0.72 -6.63 3.31
C LEU A 47 0.45 -5.99 4.06
N VAL A 48 0.98 -4.86 3.59
CA VAL A 48 2.11 -4.17 4.23
C VAL A 48 1.74 -3.69 5.64
N VAL A 49 0.56 -3.11 5.79
CA VAL A 49 0.05 -2.67 7.09
C VAL A 49 -0.12 -3.85 8.04
N GLN A 50 -0.70 -4.96 7.57
CA GLN A 50 -0.89 -6.16 8.39
C GLN A 50 0.44 -6.81 8.79
N ASP A 51 1.45 -6.81 7.91
CA ASP A 51 2.78 -7.37 8.23
C ASP A 51 3.53 -6.52 9.27
N VAL A 52 3.44 -5.19 9.17
CA VAL A 52 4.15 -4.26 10.06
C VAL A 52 3.42 -4.03 11.38
N LEU A 53 2.09 -3.96 11.37
CA LEU A 53 1.26 -3.59 12.53
C LEU A 53 0.40 -4.73 13.07
N GLY A 54 0.29 -5.85 12.37
CA GLY A 54 -0.61 -6.95 12.69
C GLY A 54 -2.08 -6.67 12.33
N GLY A 55 -3.00 -7.44 12.91
CA GLY A 55 -4.44 -7.30 12.68
C GLY A 55 -5.00 -8.23 11.60
N ASN A 56 -6.26 -8.02 11.26
CA ASN A 56 -7.00 -8.88 10.34
C ASN A 56 -7.26 -8.15 9.03
N ILE A 57 -6.94 -8.79 7.92
CA ILE A 57 -7.36 -8.31 6.59
C ILE A 57 -8.82 -8.71 6.37
N LEU A 58 -9.67 -7.72 6.15
CA LEU A 58 -11.07 -7.96 5.83
C LEU A 58 -11.21 -8.11 4.31
N LYS A 59 -12.12 -9.00 3.89
CA LYS A 59 -12.36 -9.29 2.48
C LYS A 59 -13.78 -8.90 2.11
N THR A 60 -13.91 -8.04 1.12
CA THR A 60 -15.21 -7.65 0.55
C THR A 60 -15.36 -8.32 -0.81
N PRO A 61 -16.41 -9.12 -1.05
CA PRO A 61 -16.67 -9.68 -2.37
C PRO A 61 -17.18 -8.59 -3.32
N LEU A 62 -16.53 -8.44 -4.48
CA LEU A 62 -16.98 -7.59 -5.58
C LEU A 62 -17.18 -8.45 -6.85
N PRO A 63 -17.95 -7.97 -7.85
CA PRO A 63 -18.12 -8.69 -9.11
C PRO A 63 -16.80 -9.01 -9.84
N ALA A 64 -15.77 -8.19 -9.62
CA ALA A 64 -14.43 -8.36 -10.21
C ALA A 64 -13.48 -9.24 -9.37
N GLY A 65 -13.93 -9.77 -8.22
CA GLY A 65 -13.13 -10.57 -7.30
C GLY A 65 -13.13 -10.04 -5.86
N TRP A 66 -12.18 -10.51 -5.05
CA TRP A 66 -12.03 -10.07 -3.67
C TRP A 66 -11.30 -8.73 -3.59
N HIS A 67 -11.84 -7.81 -2.80
CA HIS A 67 -11.18 -6.56 -2.41
C HIS A 67 -10.72 -6.67 -0.95
N PHE A 68 -9.45 -6.34 -0.70
CA PHE A 68 -8.86 -6.35 0.64
C PHE A 68 -8.91 -4.95 1.27
N ILE A 69 -9.34 -4.88 2.53
CA ILE A 69 -9.38 -3.68 3.38
C ILE A 69 -8.66 -3.98 4.69
#